data_AF-A0A2F0APF0-F1
#
_entry.id   AF-A0A2F0APF0-F1
#
_cell.length_a   1.000
_cell.length_b   1.000
_cell.length_c   1.000
_cell.angle_alpha   90.00
_cell.angle_beta   90.00
_cell.angle_gamma   90.00
#
_symmetry.space_group_name_H-M   'P 1'
#
loop_
_entity.id
_entity.type
_entity.pdbx_description
1 polymer ?
#
loop_
_entity_poly.entity_id
_entity_poly.type
_entity_poly.pdbx_seq_one_letter_code
_entity_poly.pdbx_strand_id
1 'polypeptide(L)'
;MKMVEAIGRLHKQLESLRVEYERFFLGLEKRPPLAMRAQVSRDIRRYTPQNNAVDKFKHRNLIQRLVTLEQYWERIQRAIDAGTFARDVARADYRQSRRPSTGTNNRDSDRPAPSAERKAATEKRTRDVSDAASDFLSKLGSLSGGGDAIGMRGTARKKPNK
;
A
#
# COMPACT_ATOMS: atom_id res chain seq x y z
N MET A 1 -7.87 -35.94 11.33
CA MET A 1 -7.31 -34.57 11.22
C MET A 1 -8.48 -33.59 11.16
N LYS A 2 -8.60 -32.62 12.08
CA LYS A 2 -9.81 -31.78 12.20
C LYS A 2 -9.95 -30.87 10.97
N MET A 3 -11.06 -30.98 10.23
CA MET A 3 -11.31 -30.25 8.97
C MET A 3 -11.26 -28.72 9.13
N VAL A 4 -11.59 -28.19 10.31
CA VAL A 4 -11.47 -26.76 10.63
C VAL A 4 -10.01 -26.25 10.52
N GLU A 5 -9.03 -27.10 10.79
CA GLU A 5 -7.61 -26.74 10.59
C GLU A 5 -7.25 -26.74 9.11
N ALA A 6 -7.92 -27.55 8.28
CA ALA A 6 -7.62 -27.67 6.86
C ALA A 6 -7.93 -26.37 6.13
N ILE A 7 -9.11 -25.76 6.36
CA ILE A 7 -9.45 -24.47 5.74
C ILE A 7 -8.52 -23.33 6.18
N GLY A 8 -8.10 -23.34 7.45
CA GLY A 8 -7.11 -22.40 7.96
C GLY A 8 -5.74 -22.54 7.29
N ARG A 9 -5.30 -23.79 7.02
CA ARG A 9 -4.08 -24.06 6.26
C ARG A 9 -4.18 -23.55 4.82
N LEU A 10 -5.29 -23.78 4.14
CA LEU A 10 -5.50 -23.29 2.77
C LEU A 10 -5.47 -21.76 2.69
N HIS A 11 -6.03 -21.06 3.68
CA HIS A 11 -5.90 -19.60 3.79
C HIS A 11 -4.44 -19.16 3.88
N LYS A 12 -3.66 -19.80 4.76
CA LYS A 12 -2.23 -19.48 4.90
C LYS A 12 -1.47 -19.74 3.59
N GLN A 13 -1.73 -20.85 2.92
CA GLN A 13 -1.11 -21.17 1.63
C GLN A 13 -1.45 -20.14 0.56
N LEU A 14 -2.70 -19.66 0.51
CA LEU A 14 -3.10 -18.60 -0.42
C LEU A 14 -2.38 -17.27 -0.12
N GLU A 15 -2.23 -16.89 1.16
CA GLU A 15 -1.47 -15.70 1.53
C GLU A 15 0.02 -15.83 1.19
N SER A 16 0.64 -16.99 1.45
CA SER A 16 2.01 -17.26 1.05
C SER A 16 2.18 -17.17 -0.47
N LEU A 17 1.21 -17.70 -1.24
CA LEU A 17 1.22 -17.58 -2.70
C LEU A 17 1.14 -16.12 -3.15
N ARG A 18 0.29 -15.32 -2.51
CA ARG A 18 0.20 -13.87 -2.77
C ARG A 18 1.55 -13.20 -2.55
N VAL A 19 2.18 -13.43 -1.40
CA VAL A 19 3.48 -12.84 -1.06
C VAL A 19 4.56 -13.22 -2.07
N GLU A 20 4.58 -14.47 -2.53
CA GLU A 20 5.56 -14.92 -3.52
C GLU A 20 5.35 -14.22 -4.89
N TYR A 21 4.09 -13.99 -5.28
CA TYR A 21 3.79 -13.17 -6.45
C TYR A 21 4.21 -11.71 -6.26
N GLU A 22 3.97 -11.11 -5.10
CA GLU A 22 4.45 -9.74 -4.82
C GLU A 22 5.97 -9.67 -4.89
N ARG A 23 6.68 -10.67 -4.36
CA ARG A 23 8.14 -10.77 -4.44
C ARG A 23 8.63 -10.81 -5.90
N PHE A 24 7.95 -11.57 -6.75
CA PHE A 24 8.19 -11.58 -8.19
C PHE A 24 7.90 -10.21 -8.84
N PHE A 25 6.78 -9.56 -8.50
CA PHE A 25 6.44 -8.22 -9.00
C PHE A 25 7.32 -7.10 -8.44
N LEU A 26 8.06 -7.33 -7.36
CA LEU A 26 9.12 -6.43 -6.88
C LEU A 26 10.46 -6.71 -7.57
N GLY A 27 10.60 -7.85 -8.25
CA GLY A 27 11.80 -8.23 -8.99
C GLY A 27 12.86 -8.87 -8.09
N LEU A 28 12.47 -9.25 -6.88
CA LEU A 28 13.29 -10.02 -5.94
C LEU A 28 13.38 -11.49 -6.36
N GLU A 29 12.36 -11.98 -7.08
CA GLU A 29 12.33 -13.30 -7.68
C GLU A 29 12.24 -13.17 -9.20
N LYS A 30 12.94 -14.05 -9.93
CA LYS A 30 13.02 -13.95 -11.41
C LYS A 30 11.87 -14.65 -12.12
N ARG A 31 11.20 -15.59 -11.46
CA ARG A 31 10.19 -16.46 -12.07
C ARG A 31 8.87 -16.42 -11.29
N PRO A 32 7.71 -16.49 -11.97
CA PRO A 32 6.43 -16.58 -11.30
C PRO A 32 6.26 -17.94 -10.59
N PRO A 33 5.62 -18.00 -9.42
CA PRO A 33 5.44 -19.24 -8.64
C PRO A 33 4.29 -20.12 -9.19
N LEU A 34 4.38 -20.53 -10.46
CA LEU A 34 3.33 -21.27 -11.18
C LEU A 34 3.01 -22.63 -10.55
N ALA A 35 4.03 -23.35 -10.09
CA ALA A 35 3.84 -24.64 -9.42
C ALA A 35 3.04 -24.49 -8.13
N MET A 36 3.38 -23.48 -7.32
CA MET A 36 2.66 -23.17 -6.08
C MET A 36 1.22 -22.71 -6.37
N ARG A 37 1.02 -21.88 -7.41
CA ARG A 37 -0.34 -21.49 -7.86
C ARG A 37 -1.19 -22.70 -8.22
N ALA A 38 -0.66 -23.60 -9.05
CA ALA A 38 -1.38 -24.80 -9.48
C ALA A 38 -1.74 -25.70 -8.28
N GLN A 39 -0.81 -25.86 -7.35
CA GLN A 39 -1.03 -26.65 -6.13
C GLN A 39 -2.12 -26.03 -5.24
N VAL A 40 -2.00 -24.75 -4.90
CA VAL A 40 -2.97 -24.05 -4.04
C VAL A 40 -4.36 -24.00 -4.68
N SER A 41 -4.45 -23.71 -5.98
CA SER A 41 -5.73 -23.70 -6.71
C SER A 41 -6.39 -25.08 -6.70
N ARG A 42 -5.60 -26.14 -6.92
CA ARG A 42 -6.09 -27.52 -6.83
C ARG A 42 -6.59 -27.86 -5.43
N ASP A 43 -5.82 -27.52 -4.40
CA ASP A 43 -6.16 -27.85 -3.01
C ASP A 43 -7.42 -27.11 -2.54
N ILE A 44 -7.55 -25.82 -2.92
CA ILE A 44 -8.76 -25.04 -2.65
C ILE A 44 -9.96 -25.66 -3.37
N ARG A 45 -9.86 -26.00 -4.65
CA ARG A 45 -10.98 -26.56 -5.44
C ARG A 45 -11.39 -27.97 -5.00
N ARG A 46 -10.45 -28.77 -4.48
CA ARG A 46 -10.74 -30.12 -3.95
C ARG A 46 -11.27 -30.12 -2.53
N TYR A 47 -11.11 -29.03 -1.79
CA TYR A 47 -11.63 -28.92 -0.43
C TYR A 47 -13.14 -29.01 -0.43
N THR A 48 -13.68 -30.00 0.28
CA THR A 48 -15.12 -30.14 0.50
C THR A 48 -15.45 -29.63 1.89
N PRO A 49 -16.18 -28.49 2.03
CA PRO A 49 -16.52 -27.96 3.33
C PRO A 49 -17.49 -28.90 4.06
N GLN A 50 -17.40 -28.91 5.39
CA GLN A 50 -18.36 -29.64 6.22
C GLN A 50 -19.77 -29.06 6.08
N ASN A 51 -20.80 -29.78 6.55
CA ASN A 51 -22.18 -29.29 6.56
C ASN A 51 -22.44 -28.20 7.64
N ASN A 52 -21.47 -27.31 7.85
CA ASN A 52 -21.55 -26.16 8.73
C ASN A 52 -21.55 -24.89 7.87
N ALA A 53 -22.48 -23.96 8.14
CA ALA A 53 -22.58 -22.68 7.45
C ALA A 53 -21.27 -21.87 7.49
N VAL A 54 -20.56 -21.88 8.62
CA VAL A 54 -19.30 -21.14 8.79
C VAL A 54 -18.21 -21.65 7.85
N ASP A 55 -18.10 -22.97 7.71
CA ASP A 55 -17.06 -23.59 6.88
C ASP A 55 -17.34 -23.39 5.38
N LYS A 56 -18.62 -23.52 4.98
CA LYS A 56 -19.07 -23.19 3.61
C LYS A 56 -18.81 -21.74 3.26
N PHE A 57 -19.07 -20.81 4.18
CA PHE A 57 -18.82 -19.39 3.97
C PHE A 57 -17.33 -19.10 3.78
N LYS A 58 -16.48 -19.61 4.67
CA LYS A 58 -15.02 -19.47 4.57
C LYS A 58 -14.49 -20.04 3.26
N HIS A 59 -14.98 -21.21 2.85
CA HIS A 59 -14.54 -21.85 1.61
C HIS A 59 -14.95 -21.03 0.37
N ARG A 60 -16.19 -20.53 0.35
CA ARG A 60 -16.65 -19.62 -0.71
C ARG A 60 -15.82 -18.33 -0.76
N ASN A 61 -15.52 -17.74 0.39
CA ASN A 61 -14.66 -16.56 0.47
C ASN A 61 -13.25 -16.85 -0.08
N LEU A 62 -12.70 -18.01 0.24
CA LEU A 62 -11.39 -18.44 -0.24
C LEU A 62 -11.35 -18.59 -1.76
N ILE A 63 -12.40 -19.18 -2.36
CA ILE A 63 -12.54 -19.26 -3.83
C ILE A 63 -12.62 -17.87 -4.45
N GLN A 64 -13.44 -16.97 -3.89
CA GLN A 64 -13.56 -15.59 -4.39
C GLN A 64 -12.22 -14.87 -4.35
N ARG A 65 -11.49 -14.97 -3.22
CA ARG A 65 -10.16 -14.38 -3.07
C ARG A 65 -9.17 -14.94 -4.08
N LEU A 66 -9.17 -16.25 -4.31
CA LEU A 66 -8.33 -16.89 -5.32
C LEU A 66 -8.60 -16.30 -6.70
N VAL A 67 -9.86 -16.24 -7.15
CA VAL A 67 -10.22 -15.70 -8.48
C VAL A 67 -9.78 -14.24 -8.64
N THR A 68 -10.02 -13.41 -7.63
CA THR A 68 -9.60 -11.99 -7.65
C THR A 68 -8.07 -11.87 -7.76
N LEU A 69 -7.32 -12.69 -7.02
CA LEU A 69 -5.86 -12.70 -7.08
C LEU A 69 -5.35 -13.17 -8.45
N GLU A 70 -5.96 -14.21 -9.03
CA GLU A 70 -5.60 -14.70 -10.37
C GLU A 70 -5.76 -13.62 -11.43
N GLN A 71 -6.90 -12.91 -11.43
CA GLN A 71 -7.15 -11.78 -12.34
C GLN A 71 -6.15 -10.64 -12.13
N TYR A 72 -5.83 -10.33 -10.86
CA TYR A 72 -4.83 -9.34 -10.51
C TYR A 72 -3.45 -9.71 -11.06
N TRP A 73 -3.00 -10.96 -10.86
CA TRP A 73 -1.73 -11.44 -11.36
C TRP A 73 -1.67 -11.41 -12.88
N GLU A 74 -2.72 -11.85 -13.58
CA GLU A 74 -2.79 -11.81 -15.04
C GLU A 74 -2.75 -10.38 -15.60
N ARG A 75 -3.35 -9.41 -14.91
CA ARG A 75 -3.28 -8.00 -15.29
C ARG A 75 -1.85 -7.46 -15.16
N ILE A 76 -1.14 -7.81 -14.08
CA ILE A 76 0.25 -7.37 -13.89
C ILE A 76 1.17 -8.06 -14.89
N GLN A 77 1.02 -9.38 -15.10
CA GLN A 77 1.82 -10.10 -16.09
C GLN A 77 1.68 -9.48 -17.48
N ARG A 78 0.44 -9.16 -17.91
CA ARG A 78 0.22 -8.43 -19.17
C ARG A 78 0.89 -7.05 -19.20
N ALA A 79 0.89 -6.32 -18.09
CA ALA A 79 1.58 -5.03 -18.01
C ALA A 79 3.11 -5.17 -18.09
N ILE A 80 3.66 -6.24 -17.50
CA ILE A 80 5.09 -6.57 -17.59
C ILE A 80 5.44 -6.94 -19.04
N ASP A 81 4.64 -7.79 -19.69
CA ASP A 81 4.86 -8.22 -21.08
C ASP A 81 4.77 -7.04 -22.05
N ALA A 82 3.85 -6.09 -21.80
CA ALA A 82 3.72 -4.85 -22.56
C ALA A 82 4.78 -3.79 -22.21
N GLY A 83 5.60 -4.01 -21.17
CA GLY A 83 6.59 -3.03 -20.68
C GLY A 83 6.00 -1.79 -20.01
N THR A 84 4.70 -1.80 -19.70
CA THR A 84 3.97 -0.65 -19.09
C THR A 84 3.87 -0.76 -17.57
N PHE A 85 4.45 -1.79 -16.98
CA PHE A 85 4.46 -1.95 -15.53
C PHE A 85 5.23 -0.79 -14.86
N ALA A 86 4.55 -0.04 -13.98
CA ALA A 86 5.06 1.22 -13.43
C ALA A 86 6.47 1.12 -12.82
N ARG A 87 6.79 0.00 -12.15
CA ARG A 87 8.14 -0.27 -11.63
C ARG A 87 9.20 -0.30 -12.74
N ASP A 88 8.90 -0.97 -13.83
CA ASP A 88 9.85 -1.18 -14.93
C ASP A 88 10.04 0.09 -15.74
N VAL A 89 8.96 0.86 -15.95
CA VAL A 89 9.01 2.21 -16.53
C VAL A 89 9.87 3.13 -15.66
N ALA A 90 9.58 3.22 -14.36
CA ALA A 90 10.37 4.05 -13.44
C ALA A 90 11.85 3.64 -13.38
N ARG A 91 12.14 2.33 -13.47
CA ARG A 91 13.52 1.83 -13.52
C ARG A 91 14.20 2.17 -14.84
N ALA A 92 13.49 2.14 -15.97
CA ALA A 92 14.01 2.56 -17.26
C ALA A 92 14.32 4.07 -17.26
N ASP A 93 13.40 4.90 -16.76
CA ASP A 93 13.57 6.35 -16.64
C ASP A 93 14.76 6.69 -15.73
N TYR A 94 14.89 6.01 -14.59
CA TYR A 94 16.03 6.19 -13.69
C TYR A 94 17.36 5.79 -14.33
N ARG A 95 17.38 4.73 -15.16
CA ARG A 95 18.58 4.34 -15.90
C ARG A 95 18.92 5.37 -16.97
N GLN A 96 17.92 5.88 -17.69
CA GLN A 96 18.12 6.90 -18.72
C GLN A 96 18.68 8.19 -18.13
N SER A 97 18.17 8.63 -16.97
CA SER A 97 18.67 9.84 -16.30
C SER A 97 20.09 9.71 -15.75
N ARG A 98 20.56 8.49 -15.49
CA ARG A 98 21.92 8.21 -15.01
C ARG A 98 22.91 7.76 -16.09
N ARG A 99 22.48 7.57 -17.34
CA ARG A 99 23.42 7.31 -18.43
C ARG A 99 24.27 8.56 -18.62
N PRO A 100 25.60 8.52 -18.39
CA PRO A 100 26.46 9.63 -18.76
C PRO A 100 26.29 9.84 -20.27
N SER A 101 26.06 11.08 -20.67
CA SER A 101 25.85 11.48 -22.06
C SER A 101 27.16 11.29 -22.86
N THR A 102 27.48 10.06 -23.20
CA THR A 102 28.60 9.76 -24.11
C THR A 102 28.13 10.00 -25.54
N GLY A 103 28.27 11.26 -25.97
CA GLY A 103 28.43 11.66 -27.37
C GLY A 103 27.16 11.95 -28.17
N THR A 104 26.80 13.23 -28.32
CA THR A 104 27.03 13.98 -29.58
C THR A 104 26.97 15.48 -29.27
N ASN A 105 28.03 16.16 -29.67
CA ASN A 105 28.25 17.60 -29.64
C ASN A 105 27.07 18.44 -30.17
N ASN A 106 27.03 19.68 -29.69
CA ASN A 106 26.48 20.87 -30.36
C ASN A 106 24.96 21.14 -30.28
N ARG A 107 24.41 21.22 -29.05
CA ARG A 107 23.10 21.88 -28.80
C ARG A 107 23.08 22.82 -27.59
N ASP A 108 24.24 23.13 -27.02
CA ASP A 108 24.35 24.03 -25.85
C ASP A 108 24.41 25.53 -26.22
N SER A 109 24.30 25.89 -27.51
CA SER A 109 24.25 27.30 -27.92
C SER A 109 22.85 27.93 -27.85
N ASP A 110 21.80 27.19 -27.47
CA ASP A 110 20.41 27.70 -27.52
C ASP A 110 19.56 27.39 -26.29
N ARG A 111 20.17 27.07 -25.14
CA ARG A 111 19.42 26.96 -23.89
C ARG A 111 19.31 28.34 -23.24
N PRO A 112 18.14 29.03 -23.25
CA PRO A 112 18.01 30.26 -22.48
C PRO A 112 18.21 29.90 -21.01
N ALA A 113 19.13 30.63 -20.37
CA ALA A 113 19.43 30.49 -18.96
C ALA A 113 18.12 30.50 -18.14
N PRO A 114 18.00 29.69 -17.06
CA PRO A 114 16.81 29.72 -16.23
C PRO A 114 16.64 31.13 -15.65
N SER A 115 15.64 31.85 -16.14
CA SER A 115 15.33 33.22 -15.72
C SER A 115 15.13 33.27 -14.21
N ALA A 116 15.63 34.34 -13.60
CA ALA A 116 15.61 34.59 -12.15
C ALA A 116 14.22 34.44 -11.50
N GLU A 117 13.15 34.51 -12.30
CA GLU A 117 11.76 34.28 -11.89
C GLU A 117 11.50 32.88 -11.31
N ARG A 118 12.13 31.83 -11.86
CA ARG A 118 11.93 30.45 -11.35
C ARG A 118 12.56 30.24 -9.98
N LYS A 119 13.69 30.93 -9.70
CA LYS A 119 14.34 30.91 -8.39
C LYS A 119 13.52 31.66 -7.35
N ALA A 120 13.02 32.85 -7.70
CA ALA A 120 12.17 33.66 -6.83
C ALA A 120 10.83 32.97 -6.48
N ALA A 121 10.21 32.26 -7.43
CA ALA A 121 8.98 31.50 -7.19
C ALA A 121 9.18 30.29 -6.26
N THR A 122 10.36 29.67 -6.33
CA THR A 122 10.72 28.54 -5.45
C THR A 122 10.97 29.02 -4.03
N GLU A 123 11.64 30.16 -3.85
CA GLU A 123 11.90 30.78 -2.54
C GLU A 123 10.64 31.31 -1.84
N LYS A 124 9.68 31.87 -2.58
CA LYS A 124 8.37 32.25 -2.02
C LYS A 124 7.61 31.03 -1.50
N ARG A 125 7.54 29.98 -2.32
CA ARG A 125 6.82 28.75 -1.97
C ARG A 125 7.43 28.04 -0.75
N THR A 126 8.75 28.12 -0.56
CA THR A 126 9.40 27.58 0.65
C THR A 126 9.11 28.41 1.91
N ARG A 127 8.97 29.74 1.79
CA ARG A 127 8.60 30.62 2.91
C ARG A 127 7.14 30.43 3.33
N ASP A 128 6.23 30.36 2.36
CA ASP A 128 4.79 30.17 2.65
C ASP A 128 4.55 28.85 3.41
N VAL A 129 5.32 27.80 3.09
CA VAL A 129 5.25 26.50 3.77
C VAL A 129 5.84 26.56 5.19
N SER A 130 6.92 27.31 5.43
CA SER A 130 7.49 27.47 6.77
C SER A 130 6.60 28.30 7.69
N ASP A 131 5.93 29.32 7.16
CA ASP A 131 5.03 30.19 7.92
C ASP A 131 3.76 29.43 8.30
N ALA A 132 3.20 28.65 7.38
CA ALA A 132 2.08 27.75 7.67
C ALA A 132 2.43 26.66 8.69
N ALA A 133 3.66 26.13 8.65
CA ALA A 133 4.13 25.15 9.64
C ALA A 133 4.27 25.77 11.04
N SER A 134 4.76 27.02 11.13
CA SER A 134 4.93 27.74 12.40
C SER A 134 3.59 28.12 13.03
N ASP A 135 2.62 28.53 12.22
CA ASP A 135 1.26 28.86 12.67
C ASP A 135 0.52 27.61 13.18
N PHE A 136 0.70 26.47 12.49
CA PHE A 136 0.15 25.18 12.92
C PHE A 136 0.77 24.69 14.25
N LEU A 137 2.09 24.78 14.41
CA LEU A 137 2.77 24.39 15.64
C LEU A 137 2.40 25.29 16.84
N SER A 138 2.23 26.59 16.60
CA SER A 138 1.75 27.55 17.61
C SER A 138 0.32 27.24 18.06
N LYS A 139 -0.54 26.83 17.11
CA LYS A 139 -1.92 26.41 17.40
C LYS A 139 -1.98 25.09 18.18
N LEU A 140 -1.04 24.17 17.96
CA LEU A 140 -0.90 22.97 18.78
C LEU A 140 -0.42 23.28 20.21
N GLY A 141 0.50 24.24 20.36
CA GLY A 141 0.95 24.71 21.68
C GLY A 141 -0.17 25.38 22.50
N SER A 142 -1.03 26.16 21.83
CA SER A 142 -2.17 26.83 22.48
C SER A 142 -3.29 25.89 22.91
N LEU A 143 -3.35 24.65 22.39
CA LEU A 143 -4.36 23.65 22.75
C LEU A 143 -3.98 22.79 23.97
N SER A 144 -2.74 22.93 24.48
CA SER A 144 -2.26 22.19 25.66
C SER A 144 -2.39 22.96 26.99
N GLY A 145 -2.89 24.20 26.97
CA GLY A 145 -3.05 25.05 28.16
C GLY A 145 -4.51 25.14 28.63
N GLY A 146 -5.05 24.04 29.16
CA GLY A 146 -6.43 23.98 29.66
C GLY A 146 -6.64 22.85 30.65
N GLY A 147 -5.76 22.77 31.65
CA GLY A 147 -5.90 21.86 32.79
C GLY A 147 -6.73 22.49 33.90
N ASP A 148 -8.06 22.46 33.75
CA ASP A 148 -8.98 22.71 34.87
C ASP A 148 -9.43 21.38 35.49
N ALA A 149 -9.21 21.32 36.80
CA ALA A 149 -9.42 20.19 37.67
C ALA A 149 -10.89 19.74 37.74
N ILE A 150 -11.15 18.47 37.45
CA ILE A 150 -12.38 17.77 37.86
C ILE A 150 -11.97 16.75 38.93
N GLY A 151 -11.88 17.24 40.16
CA GLY A 151 -11.70 16.45 41.38
C GLY A 151 -13.00 16.37 42.17
N MET A 152 -13.59 15.17 42.19
CA MET A 152 -14.41 14.53 43.25
C MET A 152 -15.10 15.44 44.30
N ARG A 153 -16.45 15.43 44.31
CA ARG A 153 -17.20 15.55 45.57
C ARG A 153 -18.62 14.94 45.50
N GLY A 154 -18.81 13.89 46.31
CA GLY A 154 -19.92 13.81 47.27
C GLY A 154 -21.31 13.45 46.76
N THR A 155 -21.70 12.20 47.02
CA THR A 155 -23.09 11.71 47.07
C THR A 155 -23.92 12.47 48.11
N ALA A 156 -25.04 13.09 47.72
CA ALA A 156 -26.13 13.43 48.64
C ALA A 156 -27.45 13.61 47.88
N ARG A 157 -28.27 12.55 47.86
CA ARG A 157 -29.64 12.56 47.33
C ARG A 157 -30.60 12.81 48.50
N LYS A 158 -31.08 14.03 48.69
CA LYS A 158 -32.17 14.34 49.64
C LYS A 158 -33.47 14.52 48.86
N LYS A 159 -34.45 13.65 49.12
CA LYS A 159 -35.83 13.78 48.61
C LYS A 159 -36.51 14.98 49.28
N PRO A 160 -37.38 15.73 48.58
CA PRO A 160 -38.36 16.57 49.23
C PRO A 160 -39.55 15.73 49.71
N ASN A 161 -40.04 16.00 50.91
CA ASN A 161 -41.35 15.52 51.37
C ASN A 161 -42.04 16.65 52.13
N LYS A 162 -43.29 16.90 51.72
CA LYS A 162 -44.25 17.94 52.14
C LYS A 162 -43.95 19.38 51.76
#